data_AF-A0A6H0CNE2-F1
#
_entry.id   AF-A0A6H0CNE2-F1
#
_cell.length_a   1.000
_cell.length_b   1.000
_cell.length_c   1.000
_cell.angle_alpha   90.00
_cell.angle_beta   90.00
_cell.angle_gamma   90.00
#
_symmetry.space_group_name_H-M   'P 1'
#
loop_
_entity.id
_entity.type
_entity.pdbx_description
1 polymer ?
#
loop_
_entity_poly.entity_id
_entity_poly.type
_entity_poly.pdbx_seq_one_letter_code
_entity_poly.pdbx_strand_id
1 'polypeptide(L)'
;MDNGREFSDAGAEWWENIIQELAYELDSACPGTERFLPEDLGNPTLVQAMLMVRTALRDQRGTAATDIADELYSLWPNREPPLEDCADLVASLLRHLHEHEHALPLLRSWRTSDLWTGFLQLYTARRAAAVGALRTARELDERWMLDPCVMSDGSLDRPLDPGARWQSFAAYLRTTQRDNVTGAALGLLDRAPVARHLTGSAQWLGEYLGEARHLVALGSEAQAAEYVRRRADELSSGTGGGLWRDVAAAAADYARVRERVREGLTTYEQELFRAAHDDRKRDQELMLETYLVRDGDAGPHPRPLLPGSQAPAPGWMTTMIELRAGSARGTTPTTFTWHSLPGHTPWWFCAVRPGPEERMAARLGHDGRIQFEVDKERPGDLLIGLPDDEPESFLHHLRFQYDENDPDDLSRLLMLATTGWARLDILAARKAGGLRTLRTIRVDVPEPLRDLCGEYAYARLKRLSGMVDKPDAEAPAVGQEPRGAGLRLDGRDEGGASLYEVPPAEQEQASAVFDGGLFQRDDTLF
;
A
#
# COMPACT_ATOMS: atom_id res chain seq x y z
N MET A 1 11.96 17.71 21.26
CA MET A 1 12.46 18.22 19.97
C MET A 1 11.83 19.58 19.82
N ASP A 2 12.58 20.61 20.17
CA ASP A 2 11.98 21.84 20.68
C ASP A 2 12.02 23.00 19.67
N ASN A 3 12.81 22.86 18.61
CA ASN A 3 13.00 23.87 17.58
C ASN A 3 13.04 23.27 16.16
N GLY A 4 12.82 24.12 15.16
CA GLY A 4 12.75 23.73 13.74
C GLY A 4 14.00 23.07 13.17
N ARG A 5 15.18 23.33 13.75
CA ARG A 5 16.43 22.74 13.29
C ARG A 5 16.51 21.27 13.66
N GLU A 6 16.24 20.91 14.91
CA GLU A 6 16.24 19.51 15.34
C GLU A 6 15.24 18.65 14.55
N PHE A 7 14.09 19.23 14.19
CA PHE A 7 13.08 18.57 13.36
C PHE A 7 13.55 18.34 11.93
N SER A 8 14.13 19.38 11.32
CA SER A 8 14.66 19.27 9.96
C SER A 8 15.84 18.30 9.89
N ASP A 9 16.74 18.34 10.88
CA ASP A 9 17.90 17.45 10.97
C ASP A 9 17.45 15.98 11.15
N ALA A 10 16.44 15.72 11.99
CA ALA A 10 15.89 14.37 12.16
C ALA A 10 15.13 13.85 10.92
N GLY A 11 14.46 14.73 10.18
CA GLY A 11 13.87 14.37 8.89
C GLY A 11 14.93 14.04 7.84
N ALA A 12 15.99 14.84 7.77
CA ALA A 12 17.11 14.61 6.86
C ALA A 12 17.87 13.31 7.19
N GLU A 13 18.13 13.03 8.46
CA GLU A 13 18.75 11.78 8.93
C GLU A 13 17.90 10.57 8.54
N TRP A 14 16.59 10.62 8.78
CA TRP A 14 15.68 9.53 8.43
C TRP A 14 15.65 9.22 6.93
N TRP A 15 15.56 10.26 6.08
CA TRP A 15 15.64 10.07 4.64
C TRP A 15 16.98 9.54 4.18
N GLU A 16 18.08 9.99 4.79
CA GLU A 16 19.42 9.51 4.46
C GLU A 16 19.58 8.02 4.81
N ASN A 17 19.02 7.56 5.94
CA ASN A 17 18.98 6.13 6.29
C ASN A 17 18.22 5.32 5.25
N ILE A 18 17.03 5.77 4.83
CA ILE A 18 16.24 5.09 3.78
C ILE A 18 16.98 5.06 2.44
N ILE A 19 17.62 6.17 2.05
CA ILE A 19 18.45 6.28 0.84
C ILE A 19 19.57 5.24 0.89
N GLN A 20 20.28 5.15 2.01
CA GLN A 20 21.41 4.24 2.18
C GLN A 20 20.96 2.79 2.19
N GLU A 21 19.86 2.46 2.87
CA GLU A 21 19.30 1.10 2.91
C GLU A 21 18.94 0.61 1.50
N LEU A 22 18.23 1.42 0.73
CA LEU A 22 17.82 1.05 -0.64
C LEU A 22 18.99 1.02 -1.63
N ALA A 23 19.97 1.92 -1.49
CA ALA A 23 21.17 1.89 -2.31
C ALA A 23 22.05 0.68 -1.99
N TYR A 24 22.17 0.32 -0.72
CA TYR A 24 22.86 -0.89 -0.28
C TYR A 24 22.14 -2.14 -0.82
N GLU A 25 20.81 -2.17 -0.76
CA GLU A 25 20.03 -3.28 -1.30
C GLU A 25 20.23 -3.43 -2.82
N LEU A 26 20.29 -2.32 -3.55
CA LEU A 26 20.60 -2.33 -4.98
C LEU A 26 22.00 -2.90 -5.27
N ASP A 27 23.01 -2.49 -4.51
CA ASP A 27 24.39 -2.98 -4.70
C ASP A 27 24.53 -4.46 -4.30
N SER A 28 23.80 -4.89 -3.26
CA SER A 28 23.69 -6.29 -2.87
C SER A 28 23.05 -7.14 -3.99
N ALA A 29 21.96 -6.63 -4.58
CA ALA A 29 21.26 -7.28 -5.68
C ALA A 29 22.10 -7.35 -6.96
N CYS A 30 22.83 -6.26 -7.24
CA CYS A 30 23.56 -6.04 -8.48
C CYS A 30 24.87 -5.26 -8.22
N PRO A 31 25.96 -5.98 -7.87
CA PRO A 31 27.24 -5.33 -7.58
C PRO A 31 27.75 -4.50 -8.78
N GLY A 32 28.19 -3.28 -8.50
CA GLY A 32 28.70 -2.38 -9.53
C GLY A 32 27.61 -1.68 -10.34
N THR A 33 26.41 -1.51 -9.77
CA THR A 33 25.30 -0.76 -10.40
C THR A 33 25.69 0.70 -10.72
N GLU A 34 26.67 1.26 -10.01
CA GLU A 34 27.24 2.59 -10.27
C GLU A 34 27.65 2.84 -11.73
N ARG A 35 28.14 1.81 -12.46
CA ARG A 35 28.51 1.96 -13.88
C ARG A 35 27.32 2.19 -14.81
N PHE A 36 26.11 1.93 -14.34
CA PHE A 36 24.86 2.12 -15.07
C PHE A 36 24.16 3.43 -14.76
N LEU A 37 24.73 4.25 -13.87
CA LEU A 37 24.15 5.51 -13.44
C LEU A 37 25.01 6.69 -13.92
N PRO A 38 24.43 7.67 -14.63
CA PRO A 38 25.18 8.86 -15.03
C PRO A 38 25.66 9.66 -13.82
N GLU A 39 26.96 9.96 -13.77
CA GLU A 39 27.59 10.77 -12.70
C GLU A 39 26.99 12.18 -12.59
N ASP A 40 26.42 12.68 -13.70
CA ASP A 40 25.84 14.01 -13.78
C ASP A 40 24.38 14.08 -13.31
N LEU A 41 23.79 13.02 -12.75
CA LEU A 41 22.45 13.07 -12.11
C LEU A 41 22.49 13.54 -10.65
N GLY A 42 23.67 13.73 -10.06
CA GLY A 42 23.82 14.28 -8.71
C GLY A 42 24.27 13.26 -7.68
N ASN A 43 23.61 13.22 -6.52
CA ASN A 43 24.01 12.31 -5.45
C ASN A 43 23.81 10.85 -5.91
N PRO A 44 24.89 10.05 -6.06
CA PRO A 44 24.81 8.71 -6.62
C PRO A 44 23.96 7.77 -5.77
N THR A 45 24.06 7.86 -4.43
CA THR A 45 23.29 7.02 -3.49
C THR A 45 21.79 7.30 -3.60
N LEU A 46 21.39 8.56 -3.77
CA LEU A 46 19.98 8.91 -4.00
C LEU A 46 19.48 8.35 -5.35
N VAL A 47 20.29 8.45 -6.41
CA VAL A 47 19.93 7.92 -7.74
C VAL A 47 19.83 6.39 -7.70
N GLN A 48 20.71 5.70 -6.97
CA GLN A 48 20.63 4.26 -6.73
C GLN A 48 19.33 3.88 -6.01
N ALA A 49 19.01 4.55 -4.89
CA ALA A 49 17.76 4.31 -4.17
C ALA A 49 16.53 4.53 -5.06
N MET A 50 16.55 5.60 -5.86
CA MET A 50 15.51 5.89 -6.85
C MET A 50 15.38 4.79 -7.91
N LEU A 51 16.49 4.25 -8.43
CA LEU A 51 16.47 3.14 -9.39
C LEU A 51 15.82 1.90 -8.78
N MET A 52 16.18 1.54 -7.54
CA MET A 52 15.60 0.39 -6.83
C MET A 52 14.09 0.53 -6.69
N VAL A 53 13.64 1.67 -6.15
CA VAL A 53 12.21 1.95 -5.94
C VAL A 53 11.45 2.03 -7.27
N ARG A 54 12.04 2.64 -8.31
CA ARG A 54 11.42 2.74 -9.62
C ARG A 54 11.27 1.38 -10.28
N THR A 55 12.31 0.54 -10.24
CA THR A 55 12.24 -0.82 -10.80
C THR A 55 11.19 -1.66 -10.06
N ALA A 56 11.16 -1.59 -8.73
CA ALA A 56 10.12 -2.24 -7.93
C ALA A 56 8.72 -1.74 -8.30
N LEU A 57 8.51 -0.43 -8.40
CA LEU A 57 7.24 0.15 -8.82
C LEU A 57 6.85 -0.32 -10.22
N ARG A 58 7.77 -0.30 -11.19
CA ARG A 58 7.50 -0.72 -12.57
C ARG A 58 7.16 -2.20 -12.67
N ASP A 59 7.87 -3.05 -11.96
CA ASP A 59 7.60 -4.48 -11.86
C ASP A 59 6.21 -4.75 -11.31
N GLN A 60 5.94 -4.14 -10.16
CA GLN A 60 4.64 -4.18 -9.52
C GLN A 60 3.59 -3.83 -10.58
N ARG A 61 3.72 -2.69 -11.27
CA ARG A 61 2.76 -2.21 -12.28
C ARG A 61 2.66 -3.08 -13.54
N GLY A 62 3.39 -4.19 -13.64
CA GLY A 62 3.36 -5.11 -14.78
C GLY A 62 4.06 -4.55 -16.02
N THR A 63 4.99 -3.60 -15.84
CA THR A 63 5.80 -3.06 -16.94
C THR A 63 6.75 -4.14 -17.46
N ALA A 64 6.91 -4.25 -18.77
CA ALA A 64 7.82 -5.23 -19.34
C ALA A 64 9.27 -4.90 -18.97
N ALA A 65 10.08 -5.93 -18.69
CA ALA A 65 11.49 -5.75 -18.35
C ALA A 65 12.29 -5.00 -19.44
N THR A 66 11.92 -5.19 -20.71
CA THR A 66 12.48 -4.45 -21.86
C THR A 66 12.22 -2.96 -21.75
N ASP A 67 11.01 -2.58 -21.36
CA ASP A 67 10.62 -1.18 -21.23
C ASP A 67 11.36 -0.55 -20.04
N ILE A 68 11.51 -1.28 -18.93
CA ILE A 68 12.31 -0.84 -17.77
C ILE A 68 13.79 -0.66 -18.17
N ALA A 69 14.33 -1.57 -18.99
CA ALA A 69 15.69 -1.46 -19.50
C ALA A 69 15.85 -0.26 -20.44
N ASP A 70 14.87 0.00 -21.31
CA ASP A 70 14.84 1.20 -22.16
C ASP A 70 14.74 2.49 -21.34
N GLU A 71 14.02 2.47 -20.21
CA GLU A 71 13.99 3.58 -19.25
C GLU A 71 15.37 3.84 -18.64
N LEU A 72 16.04 2.79 -18.15
CA LEU A 72 17.39 2.89 -17.62
C LEU A 72 18.39 3.39 -18.68
N TYR A 73 18.29 2.87 -19.91
CA TYR A 73 19.10 3.28 -21.05
C TYR A 73 18.85 4.75 -21.45
N SER A 74 17.69 5.30 -21.10
CA SER A 74 17.34 6.71 -21.35
C SER A 74 17.85 7.67 -20.28
N LEU A 75 18.34 7.17 -19.14
CA LEU A 75 19.05 8.01 -18.17
C LEU A 75 20.33 8.62 -18.77
N TRP A 76 20.92 7.96 -19.77
CA TRP A 76 22.17 8.37 -20.40
C TRP A 76 21.92 9.15 -21.70
N PRO A 77 22.29 10.44 -21.77
CA PRO A 77 22.15 11.22 -22.99
C PRO A 77 22.91 10.63 -24.18
N ASN A 78 24.07 10.03 -23.89
CA ASN A 78 24.97 9.45 -24.89
C ASN A 78 24.72 7.97 -25.15
N ARG A 79 23.73 7.36 -24.47
CA ARG A 79 23.38 5.95 -24.67
C ARG A 79 24.50 4.94 -24.37
N GLU A 80 25.37 5.27 -23.43
CA GLU A 80 26.29 4.32 -22.78
C GLU A 80 25.74 4.08 -21.38
N PRO A 81 25.63 2.86 -20.82
CA PRO A 81 26.05 1.57 -21.34
C PRO A 81 25.07 0.99 -22.40
N PRO A 82 25.48 -0.06 -23.14
CA PRO A 82 24.62 -0.77 -24.08
C PRO A 82 23.30 -1.22 -23.46
N LEU A 83 22.23 -1.20 -24.26
CA LEU A 83 20.90 -1.65 -23.83
C LEU A 83 20.89 -3.09 -23.31
N GLU A 84 21.72 -3.97 -23.86
CA GLU A 84 21.87 -5.37 -23.40
C GLU A 84 22.34 -5.42 -21.95
N ASP A 85 23.33 -4.61 -21.57
CA ASP A 85 23.81 -4.56 -20.19
C ASP A 85 22.75 -3.96 -19.24
N CYS A 86 21.96 -2.99 -19.71
CA CYS A 86 20.79 -2.48 -18.98
C CYS A 86 19.73 -3.57 -18.77
N ALA A 87 19.47 -4.40 -19.78
CA ALA A 87 18.51 -5.50 -19.70
C ALA A 87 18.99 -6.57 -18.69
N ASP A 88 20.28 -6.90 -18.68
CA ASP A 88 20.88 -7.84 -17.73
C ASP A 88 20.81 -7.32 -16.28
N LEU A 89 21.03 -6.02 -16.08
CA LEU A 89 20.85 -5.38 -14.77
C LEU A 89 19.39 -5.48 -14.31
N VAL A 90 18.46 -5.07 -15.15
CA VAL A 90 17.02 -5.11 -14.83
C VAL A 90 16.57 -6.55 -14.53
N ALA A 91 16.99 -7.53 -15.32
CA ALA A 91 16.67 -8.94 -15.07
C ALA A 91 17.20 -9.42 -13.71
N SER A 92 18.39 -8.97 -13.32
CA SER A 92 18.97 -9.30 -12.01
C SER A 92 18.24 -8.62 -10.85
N LEU A 93 17.87 -7.35 -11.00
CA LEU A 93 17.07 -6.62 -10.01
C LEU A 93 15.70 -7.24 -9.81
N LEU A 94 15.01 -7.56 -10.90
CA LEU A 94 13.67 -8.15 -10.81
C LEU A 94 13.72 -9.54 -10.17
N ARG A 95 14.74 -10.34 -10.50
CA ARG A 95 15.00 -11.62 -9.82
C ARG A 95 15.19 -11.41 -8.32
N HIS A 96 15.99 -10.43 -7.92
CA HIS A 96 16.23 -10.09 -6.51
C HIS A 96 14.93 -9.65 -5.80
N LEU A 97 14.15 -8.77 -6.43
CA LEU A 97 12.88 -8.29 -5.88
C LEU A 97 11.84 -9.42 -5.71
N HIS A 98 11.90 -10.46 -6.52
CA HIS A 98 11.02 -11.64 -6.43
C HIS A 98 11.51 -12.69 -5.42
N GLU A 99 12.72 -12.54 -4.87
CA GLU A 99 13.23 -13.40 -3.81
C GLU A 99 12.68 -12.91 -2.46
N HIS A 100 11.75 -13.69 -1.87
CA HIS A 100 10.97 -13.30 -0.69
C HIS A 100 11.82 -12.90 0.53
N GLU A 101 13.00 -13.50 0.71
CA GLU A 101 13.95 -13.18 1.79
C GLU A 101 14.56 -11.76 1.65
N HIS A 102 14.44 -11.14 0.48
CA HIS A 102 15.09 -9.87 0.14
C HIS A 102 14.09 -8.72 -0.10
N ALA A 103 12.78 -8.96 0.03
CA ALA A 103 11.76 -7.93 -0.18
C ALA A 103 11.69 -6.97 1.03
N LEU A 104 12.43 -5.87 0.97
CA LEU A 104 12.39 -4.80 1.97
C LEU A 104 10.94 -4.31 2.24
N PRO A 105 10.54 -4.09 3.51
CA PRO A 105 9.21 -3.54 3.84
C PRO A 105 8.91 -2.17 3.22
N LEU A 106 9.95 -1.42 2.84
CA LEU A 106 9.83 -0.14 2.13
C LEU A 106 9.29 -0.32 0.70
N LEU A 107 9.51 -1.49 0.09
CA LEU A 107 9.15 -1.81 -1.29
C LEU A 107 7.83 -2.58 -1.40
N ARG A 108 6.99 -2.57 -0.36
CA ARG A 108 5.64 -3.15 -0.44
C ARG A 108 4.80 -2.40 -1.46
N SER A 109 3.96 -3.13 -2.20
CA SER A 109 3.13 -2.58 -3.29
C SER A 109 2.21 -1.44 -2.85
N TRP A 110 1.77 -1.42 -1.58
CA TRP A 110 0.95 -0.35 -1.00
C TRP A 110 1.73 0.84 -0.44
N ARG A 111 3.08 0.82 -0.48
CA ARG A 111 3.96 1.92 -0.03
C ARG A 111 4.86 2.48 -1.13
N THR A 112 5.24 1.64 -2.09
CA THR A 112 6.25 1.95 -3.11
C THR A 112 5.88 3.19 -3.95
N SER A 113 4.60 3.41 -4.24
CA SER A 113 4.16 4.57 -5.02
C SER A 113 4.39 5.89 -4.28
N ASP A 114 4.03 5.96 -2.99
CA ASP A 114 4.21 7.17 -2.19
C ASP A 114 5.70 7.41 -1.93
N LEU A 115 6.46 6.34 -1.69
CA LEU A 115 7.91 6.38 -1.53
C LEU A 115 8.60 6.94 -2.78
N TRP A 116 8.21 6.46 -3.97
CA TRP A 116 8.70 6.99 -5.25
C TRP A 116 8.43 8.49 -5.40
N THR A 117 7.22 8.94 -5.08
CA THR A 117 6.87 10.37 -5.12
C THR A 117 7.70 11.19 -4.12
N GLY A 118 7.91 10.68 -2.91
CA GLY A 118 8.78 11.31 -1.91
C GLY A 118 10.22 11.44 -2.40
N PHE A 119 10.76 10.39 -3.02
CA PHE A 119 12.08 10.43 -3.65
C PHE A 119 12.18 11.45 -4.77
N LEU A 120 11.17 11.55 -5.63
CA LEU A 120 11.14 12.55 -6.68
C LEU A 120 11.13 13.98 -6.12
N GLN A 121 10.37 14.24 -5.06
CA GLN A 121 10.37 15.55 -4.39
C GLN A 121 11.75 15.89 -3.82
N LEU A 122 12.40 14.93 -3.14
CA LEU A 122 13.76 15.12 -2.59
C LEU A 122 14.80 15.35 -3.68
N TYR A 123 14.77 14.53 -4.73
CA TYR A 123 15.64 14.70 -5.89
C TYR A 123 15.42 16.08 -6.49
N THR A 124 14.18 16.47 -6.75
CA THR A 124 13.84 17.76 -7.35
C THR A 124 14.39 18.92 -6.51
N ALA A 125 14.18 18.90 -5.20
CA ALA A 125 14.66 19.95 -4.31
C ALA A 125 16.20 20.01 -4.26
N ARG A 126 16.87 18.87 -4.03
CA ARG A 126 18.35 18.79 -3.98
C ARG A 126 18.98 19.19 -5.32
N ARG A 127 18.38 18.76 -6.43
CA ARG A 127 18.85 19.03 -7.79
C ARG A 127 18.62 20.47 -8.20
N ALA A 128 17.44 21.04 -7.93
CA ALA A 128 17.15 22.44 -8.22
C ALA A 128 18.07 23.40 -7.46
N ALA A 129 18.45 23.06 -6.21
CA ALA A 129 19.45 23.81 -5.45
C ALA A 129 20.85 23.75 -6.08
N ALA A 130 21.23 22.62 -6.68
CA ALA A 130 22.55 22.41 -7.27
C ALA A 130 22.70 22.98 -8.69
N VAL A 131 21.69 22.81 -9.55
CA VAL A 131 21.79 23.12 -10.99
C VAL A 131 20.66 24.02 -11.53
N GLY A 132 19.74 24.45 -10.67
CA GLY A 132 18.61 25.32 -11.00
C GLY A 132 17.35 24.55 -11.43
N ALA A 133 16.18 25.09 -11.08
CA ALA A 133 14.88 24.43 -11.28
C ALA A 133 14.57 24.07 -12.74
N LEU A 134 14.91 24.95 -13.71
CA LEU A 134 14.65 24.69 -15.13
C LEU A 134 15.42 23.46 -15.65
N ARG A 135 16.69 23.32 -15.23
CA ARG A 135 17.51 22.17 -15.63
C ARG A 135 17.00 20.90 -14.97
N THR A 136 16.66 20.95 -13.68
CA THR A 136 16.04 19.82 -12.98
C THR A 136 14.76 19.35 -13.66
N ALA A 137 13.87 20.27 -14.04
CA ALA A 137 12.62 19.93 -14.73
C ALA A 137 12.88 19.21 -16.06
N ARG A 138 13.88 19.66 -16.83
CA ARG A 138 14.30 18.95 -18.07
C ARG A 138 14.89 17.57 -17.78
N GLU A 139 15.73 17.43 -16.75
CA GLU A 139 16.29 16.12 -16.37
C GLU A 139 15.18 15.13 -15.95
N LEU A 140 14.15 15.61 -15.25
CA LEU A 140 12.99 14.79 -14.86
C LEU A 140 12.16 14.35 -16.08
N ASP A 141 11.94 15.24 -17.04
CA ASP A 141 11.18 14.96 -18.26
C ASP A 141 11.97 14.05 -19.21
N GLU A 142 13.20 14.45 -19.57
CA GLU A 142 13.99 13.80 -20.62
C GLU A 142 14.66 12.51 -20.16
N ARG A 143 15.06 12.40 -18.89
CA ARG A 143 15.83 11.24 -18.38
C ARG A 143 14.98 10.32 -17.54
N TRP A 144 14.25 10.87 -16.56
CA TRP A 144 13.37 10.07 -15.72
C TRP A 144 12.02 9.76 -16.36
N MET A 145 11.73 10.31 -17.55
CA MET A 145 10.51 10.06 -18.35
C MET A 145 9.28 9.99 -17.46
N LEU A 146 9.06 11.06 -16.69
CA LEU A 146 7.90 11.16 -15.82
C LEU A 146 6.64 11.23 -16.68
N ASP A 147 5.67 10.37 -16.39
CA ASP A 147 4.34 10.47 -16.99
C ASP A 147 3.66 11.76 -16.48
N PRO A 148 3.38 12.75 -17.35
CA PRO A 148 2.77 14.02 -16.94
C PRO A 148 1.40 13.83 -16.28
N CYS A 149 0.67 12.76 -16.63
CA CYS A 149 -0.66 12.46 -16.08
C CYS A 149 -0.59 11.85 -14.67
N VAL A 150 0.52 11.20 -14.31
CA VAL A 150 0.72 10.62 -12.97
C VAL A 150 1.23 11.68 -11.97
N MET A 151 1.89 12.73 -12.48
CA MET A 151 2.52 13.78 -11.66
C MET A 151 1.71 15.08 -11.59
N SER A 152 0.48 15.13 -12.11
CA SER A 152 -0.34 16.34 -12.23
C SER A 152 -1.03 16.77 -10.93
N ASP A 153 -0.79 16.09 -9.79
CA ASP A 153 -1.40 16.43 -8.50
C ASP A 153 -0.72 17.65 -7.81
N GLY A 154 0.25 18.26 -8.47
CA GLY A 154 1.02 19.40 -7.98
C GLY A 154 1.97 19.05 -6.83
N SER A 155 2.22 17.76 -6.57
CA SER A 155 3.12 17.32 -5.49
C SER A 155 4.57 17.75 -5.69
N LEU A 156 5.05 17.82 -6.94
CA LEU A 156 6.40 18.31 -7.26
C LEU A 156 6.55 19.83 -7.17
N ASP A 157 5.44 20.56 -7.29
CA ASP A 157 5.43 22.03 -7.19
C ASP A 157 5.43 22.51 -5.74
N ARG A 158 5.30 21.59 -4.77
CA ARG A 158 5.32 21.92 -3.35
C ARG A 158 6.76 22.20 -2.90
N PRO A 159 7.03 23.36 -2.30
CA PRO A 159 8.32 23.59 -1.68
C PRO A 159 8.52 22.62 -0.52
N LEU A 160 9.55 21.78 -0.58
CA LEU A 160 10.03 21.04 0.58
C LEU A 160 10.69 22.03 1.53
N ASP A 161 9.92 22.53 2.49
CA ASP A 161 10.42 23.27 3.65
C ASP A 161 10.05 22.51 4.93
N PRO A 162 10.81 21.45 5.28
CA PRO A 162 10.62 20.75 6.55
C PRO A 162 10.86 21.67 7.77
N GLY A 163 11.41 22.87 7.55
CA GLY A 163 11.74 23.88 8.54
C GLY A 163 10.77 25.05 8.61
N ALA A 164 9.60 24.99 7.97
CA ALA A 164 8.58 26.04 8.04
C ALA A 164 8.07 26.27 9.48
N ARG A 165 8.82 27.05 10.27
CA ARG A 165 8.51 27.47 11.66
C ARG A 165 8.08 26.32 12.59
N TRP A 166 8.63 25.11 12.42
CA TRP A 166 8.39 24.06 13.40
C TRP A 166 8.84 24.52 14.80
N GLN A 167 7.96 24.28 15.76
CA GLN A 167 8.13 24.56 17.18
C GLN A 167 7.21 23.62 17.93
N SER A 168 7.65 23.08 19.06
CA SER A 168 6.78 22.27 19.92
C SER A 168 5.62 23.11 20.47
N PHE A 169 4.55 22.46 20.93
CA PHE A 169 3.40 23.15 21.49
C PHE A 169 3.80 24.00 22.70
N ALA A 170 4.70 23.49 23.53
CA ALA A 170 5.24 24.23 24.66
C ALA A 170 6.07 25.45 24.23
N ALA A 171 6.89 25.33 23.19
CA ALA A 171 7.65 26.46 22.64
C ALA A 171 6.72 27.51 22.01
N TYR A 172 5.68 27.08 21.28
CA TYR A 172 4.66 27.96 20.72
C TYR A 172 3.94 28.77 21.80
N LEU A 173 3.49 28.13 22.88
CA LEU A 173 2.80 28.82 23.98
C LEU A 173 3.71 29.89 24.62
N ARG A 174 4.96 29.53 24.93
CA ARG A 174 5.94 30.45 25.54
C ARG A 174 6.26 31.65 24.65
N THR A 175 6.23 31.48 23.32
CA THR A 175 6.57 32.54 22.37
C THR A 175 5.39 33.42 21.99
N THR A 176 4.16 32.89 22.02
CA THR A 176 2.98 33.58 21.45
C THR A 176 1.91 33.95 22.48
N GLN A 177 1.91 33.31 23.65
CA GLN A 177 0.86 33.47 24.65
C GLN A 177 1.37 34.13 25.93
N ARG A 178 0.42 34.64 26.72
CA ARG A 178 0.69 35.20 28.05
C ARG A 178 1.05 34.10 29.04
N ASP A 179 1.86 34.42 30.05
CA ASP A 179 2.35 33.47 31.06
C ASP A 179 1.22 32.70 31.77
N ASN A 180 0.08 33.34 32.02
CA ASN A 180 -1.07 32.68 32.66
C ASN A 180 -1.74 31.63 31.75
N VAL A 181 -1.83 31.89 30.44
CA VAL A 181 -2.33 30.94 29.44
C VAL A 181 -1.34 29.79 29.27
N THR A 182 -0.06 30.12 29.09
CA THR A 182 1.03 29.15 28.96
C THR A 182 1.11 28.24 30.19
N GLY A 183 1.14 28.82 31.40
CA GLY A 183 1.19 28.05 32.65
C GLY A 183 -0.04 27.16 32.86
N ALA A 184 -1.23 27.65 32.51
CA ALA A 184 -2.46 26.84 32.60
C ALA A 184 -2.45 25.66 31.61
N ALA A 185 -2.03 25.89 30.37
CA ALA A 185 -1.94 24.85 29.34
C ALA A 185 -0.89 23.79 29.70
N LEU A 186 0.33 24.19 30.06
CA LEU A 186 1.39 23.27 30.47
C LEU A 186 1.01 22.53 31.77
N GLY A 187 0.36 23.21 32.71
CA GLY A 187 -0.14 22.59 33.94
C GLY A 187 -1.25 21.55 33.71
N LEU A 188 -1.94 21.55 32.56
CA LEU A 188 -2.83 20.44 32.18
C LEU A 188 -2.03 19.21 31.72
N LEU A 189 -0.93 19.42 31.00
CA LEU A 189 -0.06 18.35 30.49
C LEU A 189 0.78 17.70 31.59
N ASP A 190 1.24 18.48 32.56
CA ASP A 190 2.09 18.02 33.68
C ASP A 190 1.36 17.09 34.67
N ARG A 191 0.05 16.93 34.54
CA ARG A 191 -0.72 16.01 35.39
C ARG A 191 -0.27 14.58 35.11
N ALA A 192 0.21 13.89 36.14
CA ALA A 192 0.72 12.51 36.04
C ALA A 192 -0.12 11.52 35.21
N PRO A 193 -1.48 11.47 35.27
CA PRO A 193 -2.23 10.59 34.37
C PRO A 193 -2.18 11.02 32.90
N VAL A 194 -2.12 12.32 32.61
CA VAL A 194 -2.05 12.87 31.25
C VAL A 194 -0.67 12.65 30.66
N ALA A 195 0.39 12.98 31.41
CA ALA A 195 1.76 12.74 30.98
C ALA A 195 2.01 11.27 30.65
N ARG A 196 1.50 10.33 31.47
CA ARG A 196 1.57 8.88 31.18
C ARG A 196 0.81 8.50 29.93
N HIS A 197 -0.38 9.03 29.72
CA HIS A 197 -1.18 8.75 28.51
C HIS A 197 -0.46 9.23 27.25
N LEU A 198 0.00 10.49 27.23
CA LEU A 198 0.72 11.06 26.08
C LEU A 198 2.05 10.33 25.82
N THR A 199 2.76 9.91 26.86
CA THR A 199 3.97 9.09 26.70
C THR A 199 3.64 7.74 26.06
N GLY A 200 2.56 7.08 26.50
CA GLY A 200 2.09 5.83 25.89
C GLY A 200 1.71 6.01 24.42
N SER A 201 1.01 7.09 24.09
CA SER A 201 0.66 7.40 22.70
C SER A 201 1.87 7.73 21.83
N ALA A 202 2.87 8.45 22.36
CA ALA A 202 4.12 8.74 21.66
C ALA A 202 4.95 7.47 21.43
N GLN A 203 5.02 6.58 22.42
CA GLN A 203 5.67 5.27 22.28
C GLN A 203 4.98 4.44 21.19
N TRP A 204 3.65 4.40 21.22
CA TRP A 204 2.84 3.68 20.24
C TRP A 204 3.03 4.23 18.81
N LEU A 205 3.06 5.56 18.64
CA LEU A 205 3.42 6.19 17.37
C LEU A 205 4.84 5.82 16.92
N GLY A 206 5.79 5.74 17.86
CA GLY A 206 7.17 5.31 17.59
C GLY A 206 7.27 3.85 17.15
N GLU A 207 6.42 2.95 17.67
CA GLU A 207 6.36 1.56 17.24
C GLU A 207 5.92 1.44 15.77
N TYR A 208 4.96 2.25 15.33
CA TYR A 208 4.47 2.22 13.95
C TYR A 208 5.34 3.02 12.96
N LEU A 209 5.76 4.24 13.33
CA LEU A 209 6.57 5.12 12.48
C LEU A 209 8.06 4.77 12.48
N GLY A 210 8.49 3.87 13.37
CA GLY A 210 9.87 3.42 13.50
C GLY A 210 10.82 4.59 13.76
N GLU A 211 11.84 4.73 12.92
CA GLU A 211 12.89 5.73 13.07
C GLU A 211 12.50 7.16 12.65
N ALA A 212 11.26 7.39 12.16
CA ALA A 212 10.78 8.69 11.74
C ALA A 212 10.47 9.62 12.93
N ARG A 213 11.49 9.96 13.73
CA ARG A 213 11.38 10.72 15.00
C ARG A 213 10.71 12.08 14.83
N HIS A 214 10.91 12.73 13.69
CA HIS A 214 10.26 14.01 13.38
C HIS A 214 8.74 13.85 13.23
N LEU A 215 8.24 12.77 12.59
CA LEU A 215 6.81 12.46 12.51
C LEU A 215 6.22 12.08 13.87
N VAL A 216 6.97 11.33 14.69
CA VAL A 216 6.58 11.02 16.08
C VAL A 216 6.44 12.30 16.90
N ALA A 217 7.38 13.24 16.77
CA ALA A 217 7.30 14.54 17.42
C ALA A 217 6.06 15.33 16.94
N LEU A 218 5.83 15.39 15.62
CA LEU A 218 4.66 16.04 15.04
C LEU A 218 3.34 15.48 15.60
N GLY A 219 3.24 14.15 15.71
CA GLY A 219 2.05 13.45 16.21
C GLY A 219 1.88 13.57 17.73
N SER A 220 2.97 13.54 18.49
CA SER A 220 2.91 13.71 19.94
C SER A 220 2.45 15.12 20.34
N GLU A 221 2.97 16.14 19.65
CA GLU A 221 2.55 17.54 19.87
C GLU A 221 1.11 17.78 19.38
N ALA A 222 0.67 17.08 18.33
CA ALA A 222 -0.72 17.08 17.88
C ALA A 222 -1.68 16.62 18.98
N GLN A 223 -1.37 15.47 19.60
CA GLN A 223 -2.18 14.87 20.66
C GLN A 223 -2.18 15.74 21.93
N ALA A 224 -1.03 16.32 22.29
CA ALA A 224 -0.92 17.22 23.43
C ALA A 224 -1.77 18.48 23.26
N ALA A 225 -1.69 19.13 22.09
CA ALA A 225 -2.49 20.32 21.78
C ALA A 225 -3.99 20.00 21.74
N GLU A 226 -4.38 18.88 21.13
CA GLU A 226 -5.78 18.46 21.06
C GLU A 226 -6.36 18.12 22.44
N TYR A 227 -5.57 17.46 23.30
CA TYR A 227 -5.94 17.22 24.69
C TYR A 227 -6.19 18.54 25.43
N VAL A 228 -5.27 19.50 25.31
CA VAL A 228 -5.40 20.81 25.96
C VAL A 228 -6.61 21.58 25.44
N ARG A 229 -6.84 21.57 24.11
CA ARG A 229 -8.02 22.18 23.49
C ARG A 229 -9.32 21.63 24.09
N ARG A 230 -9.52 20.32 23.99
CA ARG A 230 -10.73 19.63 24.48
C ARG A 230 -10.95 19.89 25.97
N ARG A 231 -9.90 19.78 26.78
CA ARG A 231 -10.02 19.96 28.23
C ARG A 231 -10.29 21.43 28.61
N ALA A 232 -9.69 22.37 27.90
CA ALA A 232 -9.93 23.79 28.11
C ALA A 232 -11.36 24.19 27.67
N ASP A 233 -11.87 23.62 26.58
CA ASP A 233 -13.26 23.80 26.15
C ASP A 233 -14.25 23.33 27.23
N GLU A 234 -14.03 22.15 27.83
CA GLU A 234 -14.85 21.66 28.95
C GLU A 234 -14.86 22.63 30.14
N LEU A 235 -13.68 23.17 30.50
CA LEU A 235 -13.49 24.08 31.63
C LEU A 235 -13.98 25.52 31.35
N SER A 236 -14.20 25.87 30.08
CA SER A 236 -14.63 27.20 29.65
C SER A 236 -16.07 27.56 30.06
N SER A 237 -16.86 26.54 30.44
CA SER A 237 -18.26 26.65 30.87
C SER A 237 -18.42 27.11 32.33
N GLY A 238 -17.35 27.06 33.14
CA GLY A 238 -17.38 27.35 34.57
C GLY A 238 -16.95 28.77 34.97
N THR A 239 -16.97 29.03 36.29
CA THR A 239 -16.43 30.28 36.87
C THR A 239 -14.93 30.36 36.60
N GLY A 240 -14.47 31.45 35.97
CA GLY A 240 -13.09 31.56 35.47
C GLY A 240 -12.89 31.07 34.02
N GLY A 241 -13.98 30.75 33.30
CA GLY A 241 -13.95 30.23 31.92
C GLY A 241 -13.27 31.13 30.88
N GLY A 242 -13.05 32.43 31.17
CA GLY A 242 -12.32 33.34 30.28
C GLY A 242 -10.88 32.87 29.98
N LEU A 243 -10.14 32.46 31.02
CA LEU A 243 -8.78 31.93 30.85
C LEU A 243 -8.80 30.64 30.02
N TRP A 244 -9.76 29.76 30.27
CA TRP A 244 -9.85 28.47 29.58
C TRP A 244 -10.27 28.63 28.11
N ARG A 245 -11.08 29.64 27.76
CA ARG A 245 -11.30 29.98 26.34
C ARG A 245 -10.02 30.44 25.64
N ASP A 246 -9.21 31.25 26.31
CA ASP A 246 -7.92 31.68 25.76
C ASP A 246 -6.97 30.49 25.57
N VAL A 247 -6.94 29.54 26.51
CA VAL A 247 -6.17 28.29 26.38
C VAL A 247 -6.67 27.43 25.21
N ALA A 248 -7.98 27.24 25.08
CA ALA A 248 -8.55 26.48 23.97
C ALA A 248 -8.27 27.13 22.61
N ALA A 249 -8.39 28.45 22.53
CA ALA A 249 -8.08 29.23 21.33
C ALA A 249 -6.59 29.11 20.96
N ALA A 250 -5.68 29.22 21.94
CA ALA A 250 -4.25 29.05 21.70
C ALA A 250 -3.92 27.64 21.17
N ALA A 251 -4.53 26.59 21.73
CA ALA A 251 -4.37 25.22 21.25
C ALA A 251 -4.95 25.02 19.84
N ALA A 252 -6.09 25.63 19.53
CA ALA A 252 -6.66 25.62 18.19
C ALA A 252 -5.79 26.37 17.16
N ASP A 253 -5.21 27.50 17.55
CA ASP A 253 -4.29 28.27 16.69
C ASP A 253 -3.01 27.47 16.37
N TYR A 254 -2.52 26.66 17.32
CA TYR A 254 -1.38 25.77 17.09
C TYR A 254 -1.63 24.73 15.97
N ALA A 255 -2.88 24.31 15.75
CA ALA A 255 -3.21 23.41 14.64
C ALA A 255 -2.81 23.98 13.27
N ARG A 256 -2.85 25.31 13.10
CA ARG A 256 -2.39 25.97 11.87
C ARG A 256 -0.89 25.93 11.69
N VAL A 257 -0.12 25.99 12.78
CA VAL A 257 1.34 25.81 12.74
C VAL A 257 1.65 24.40 12.28
N ARG A 258 0.96 23.43 12.88
CA ARG A 258 1.11 22.01 12.58
C ARG A 258 0.76 21.66 11.13
N GLU A 259 -0.32 22.26 10.62
CA GLU A 259 -0.77 22.03 9.25
C GLU A 259 0.24 22.55 8.23
N ARG A 260 0.83 23.73 8.45
CA ARG A 260 1.90 24.24 7.56
C ARG A 260 3.13 23.35 7.57
N VAL A 261 3.49 22.78 8.72
CA VAL A 261 4.61 21.83 8.81
C VAL A 261 4.26 20.55 8.06
N ARG A 262 3.03 20.04 8.21
CA ARG A 262 2.53 18.87 7.47
C ARG A 262 2.53 19.10 5.95
N GLU A 263 2.12 20.27 5.49
CA GLU A 263 2.14 20.66 4.08
C GLU A 263 3.56 20.71 3.49
N GLY A 264 4.57 21.00 4.33
CA GLY A 264 5.99 21.02 3.95
C GLY A 264 6.69 19.65 3.96
N LEU A 265 6.02 18.59 4.44
CA LEU A 265 6.51 17.21 4.35
C LEU A 265 6.37 16.67 2.93
N THR A 266 7.20 15.70 2.57
CA THR A 266 7.04 14.90 1.34
C THR A 266 5.72 14.13 1.35
N THR A 267 5.25 13.70 0.17
CA THR A 267 4.03 12.89 0.04
C THR A 267 4.13 11.59 0.86
N TYR A 268 5.31 10.96 0.86
CA TYR A 268 5.54 9.74 1.64
C TYR A 268 5.42 9.98 3.15
N GLU A 269 6.02 11.05 3.67
CA GLU A 269 5.90 11.44 5.08
C GLU A 269 4.46 11.79 5.46
N GLN A 270 3.72 12.48 4.57
CA GLN A 270 2.31 12.81 4.80
C GLN A 270 1.44 11.56 4.88
N GLU A 271 1.64 10.60 3.99
CA GLU A 271 0.87 9.34 3.98
C GLU A 271 1.22 8.42 5.15
N LEU A 272 2.50 8.34 5.54
CA LEU A 272 2.92 7.66 6.76
C LEU A 272 2.33 8.31 8.00
N PHE A 273 2.37 9.65 8.08
CA PHE A 273 1.80 10.39 9.20
C PHE A 273 0.28 10.20 9.30
N ARG A 274 -0.42 10.23 8.16
CA ARG A 274 -1.86 9.95 8.07
C ARG A 274 -2.17 8.53 8.52
N ALA A 275 -1.42 7.56 8.02
CA ALA A 275 -1.59 6.15 8.39
C ALA A 275 -1.39 5.94 9.88
N ALA A 276 -0.37 6.56 10.50
CA ALA A 276 -0.11 6.45 11.93
C ALA A 276 -1.26 6.95 12.84
N HIS A 277 -2.15 7.78 12.32
CA HIS A 277 -3.30 8.32 13.05
C HIS A 277 -4.64 7.71 12.61
N ASP A 278 -4.63 6.75 11.69
CA ASP A 278 -5.79 6.01 11.22
C ASP A 278 -5.74 4.59 11.76
N ASP A 279 -6.48 4.33 12.83
CA ASP A 279 -6.57 3.02 13.50
C ASP A 279 -6.87 1.89 12.49
N ARG A 280 -7.77 2.15 11.54
CA ARG A 280 -8.16 1.18 10.53
C ARG A 280 -7.04 0.92 9.53
N LYS A 281 -6.38 1.97 9.02
CA LYS A 281 -5.27 1.81 8.06
C LYS A 281 -4.11 1.01 8.69
N ARG A 282 -3.84 1.24 9.98
CA ARG A 282 -2.81 0.49 10.74
C ARG A 282 -3.19 -0.97 10.94
N ASP A 283 -4.43 -1.24 11.35
CA ASP A 283 -4.93 -2.60 11.50
C ASP A 283 -4.88 -3.36 10.16
N GLN A 284 -5.26 -2.70 9.06
CA GLN A 284 -5.17 -3.26 7.71
C GLN A 284 -3.73 -3.61 7.32
N GLU A 285 -2.77 -2.69 7.53
CA GLU A 285 -1.36 -2.99 7.25
C GLU A 285 -0.83 -4.15 8.09
N LEU A 286 -1.19 -4.22 9.38
CA LEU A 286 -0.80 -5.34 10.25
C LEU A 286 -1.39 -6.67 9.77
N MET A 287 -2.64 -6.67 9.31
CA MET A 287 -3.27 -7.86 8.70
C MET A 287 -2.55 -8.30 7.44
N LEU A 288 -2.19 -7.35 6.57
CA LEU A 288 -1.42 -7.64 5.35
C LEU A 288 -0.03 -8.20 5.68
N GLU A 289 0.70 -7.63 6.63
CA GLU A 289 2.00 -8.17 7.06
C GLU A 289 1.86 -9.58 7.68
N THR A 290 0.79 -9.84 8.44
CA THR A 290 0.51 -11.18 8.99
C THR A 290 0.25 -12.19 7.86
N TYR A 291 -0.49 -11.79 6.82
CA TYR A 291 -0.70 -12.59 5.62
C TYR A 291 0.64 -12.91 4.92
N LEU A 292 1.54 -11.93 4.77
CA LEU A 292 2.84 -12.15 4.14
C LEU A 292 3.70 -13.17 4.86
N VAL A 293 3.74 -13.11 6.19
CA VAL A 293 4.50 -14.09 7.01
C VAL A 293 3.96 -15.50 6.76
N ARG A 294 2.63 -15.67 6.75
CA ARG A 294 1.99 -16.97 6.50
C ARG A 294 2.21 -17.48 5.08
N ASP A 295 2.14 -16.61 4.08
CA ASP A 295 2.33 -16.96 2.67
C ASP A 295 3.81 -17.27 2.36
N GLY A 296 4.74 -16.75 3.15
CA GLY A 296 6.17 -17.09 3.11
C GLY A 296 6.48 -18.54 3.52
N ASP A 297 5.68 -19.11 4.41
CA ASP A 297 5.79 -20.52 4.85
C ASP A 297 5.24 -21.51 3.81
N ALA A 298 4.54 -21.04 2.76
CA ALA A 298 3.88 -21.87 1.75
C ALA A 298 4.86 -22.52 0.73
N GLY A 299 6.17 -22.41 0.97
CA GLY A 299 7.23 -22.94 0.10
C GLY A 299 7.66 -21.94 -0.98
N PRO A 300 8.71 -22.24 -1.76
CA PRO A 300 9.25 -21.31 -2.74
C PRO A 300 8.22 -21.01 -3.82
N HIS A 301 7.63 -19.82 -3.77
CA HIS A 301 6.84 -19.28 -4.87
C HIS A 301 7.75 -19.18 -6.11
N PRO A 302 7.45 -19.88 -7.22
CA PRO A 302 8.48 -20.00 -8.23
C PRO A 302 8.62 -18.72 -9.06
N ARG A 303 9.85 -18.21 -9.04
CA ARG A 303 10.50 -17.23 -9.93
C ARG A 303 9.67 -16.80 -11.15
N PRO A 304 9.28 -15.52 -11.23
CA PRO A 304 8.92 -14.89 -12.50
C PRO A 304 10.19 -14.76 -13.34
N LEU A 305 10.45 -15.73 -14.20
CA LEU A 305 11.24 -15.43 -15.41
C LEU A 305 10.34 -14.57 -16.29
N LEU A 306 10.59 -13.26 -16.28
CA LEU A 306 9.79 -12.26 -16.97
C LEU A 306 9.66 -12.64 -18.44
N PRO A 307 8.47 -13.01 -18.90
CA PRO A 307 8.33 -13.45 -20.26
C PRO A 307 8.26 -12.22 -21.16
N GLY A 308 9.20 -12.13 -22.10
CA GLY A 308 8.85 -11.53 -23.40
C GLY A 308 7.61 -12.24 -23.95
N SER A 309 6.89 -11.64 -24.89
CA SER A 309 5.60 -12.14 -25.44
C SER A 309 5.60 -13.59 -25.99
N GLN A 310 6.75 -14.28 -26.00
CA GLN A 310 6.99 -15.65 -26.47
C GLN A 310 7.51 -16.60 -25.38
N ALA A 311 7.83 -16.12 -24.18
CA ALA A 311 8.46 -16.92 -23.14
C ALA A 311 7.46 -17.83 -22.42
N PRO A 312 7.92 -19.01 -21.93
CA PRO A 312 7.07 -19.97 -21.25
C PRO A 312 6.43 -19.34 -20.02
N ALA A 313 5.15 -19.63 -19.79
CA ALA A 313 4.51 -19.31 -18.53
C ALA A 313 5.22 -20.10 -17.42
N PRO A 314 5.48 -19.51 -16.25
CA PRO A 314 6.02 -20.22 -15.10
C PRO A 314 5.25 -21.50 -14.78
N GLY A 315 5.97 -22.56 -14.39
CA GLY A 315 5.39 -23.88 -14.17
C GLY A 315 4.23 -23.89 -13.17
N TRP A 316 4.33 -23.10 -12.09
CA TRP A 316 3.27 -22.98 -11.09
C TRP A 316 1.98 -22.37 -11.62
N MET A 317 2.04 -21.38 -12.52
CA MET A 317 0.84 -20.79 -13.12
C MET A 317 0.07 -21.86 -13.91
N THR A 318 0.82 -22.68 -14.65
CA THR A 318 0.26 -23.79 -15.42
C THR A 318 -0.35 -24.84 -14.49
N THR A 319 0.38 -25.25 -13.44
CA THR A 319 -0.10 -26.20 -12.43
C THR A 319 -1.35 -25.70 -11.70
N MET A 320 -1.43 -24.41 -11.35
CA MET A 320 -2.60 -23.83 -10.66
C MET A 320 -3.85 -23.82 -11.55
N ILE A 321 -3.69 -23.47 -12.82
CA ILE A 321 -4.76 -23.53 -13.82
C ILE A 321 -5.24 -24.98 -14.00
N GLU A 322 -4.32 -25.94 -14.10
CA GLU A 322 -4.62 -27.36 -14.26
C GLU A 322 -5.30 -27.96 -13.01
N LEU A 323 -4.82 -27.64 -11.80
CA LEU A 323 -5.38 -28.12 -10.54
C LEU A 323 -6.82 -27.62 -10.33
N ARG A 324 -7.13 -26.36 -10.64
CA ARG A 324 -8.51 -25.84 -10.54
C ARG A 324 -9.42 -26.36 -11.66
N ALA A 325 -8.91 -26.56 -12.88
CA ALA A 325 -9.65 -27.21 -13.95
C ALA A 325 -10.05 -28.65 -13.60
N GLY A 326 -9.20 -29.36 -12.82
CA GLY A 326 -9.51 -30.69 -12.27
C GLY A 326 -10.64 -30.70 -11.24
N SER A 327 -10.80 -29.63 -10.47
CA SER A 327 -11.84 -29.48 -9.44
C SER A 327 -13.22 -29.08 -9.98
N ALA A 328 -13.29 -28.54 -11.20
CA ALA A 328 -14.51 -28.00 -11.80
C ALA A 328 -15.06 -28.88 -12.96
N ARG A 329 -14.94 -30.22 -12.85
CA ARG A 329 -15.47 -31.14 -13.87
C ARG A 329 -17.01 -31.19 -13.81
N GLY A 330 -17.64 -30.22 -14.44
CA GLY A 330 -19.09 -30.13 -14.61
C GLY A 330 -19.58 -28.89 -15.35
N THR A 331 -18.75 -27.85 -15.48
CA THR A 331 -19.10 -26.59 -16.16
C THR A 331 -18.03 -26.21 -17.18
N THR A 332 -18.45 -25.45 -18.19
CA THR A 332 -17.62 -24.89 -19.27
C THR A 332 -16.31 -24.29 -18.74
N PRO A 333 -15.19 -24.40 -19.48
CA PRO A 333 -13.89 -23.99 -18.97
C PRO A 333 -13.82 -22.47 -18.80
N THR A 334 -13.95 -22.00 -17.57
CA THR A 334 -13.66 -20.62 -17.14
C THR A 334 -12.60 -20.69 -16.05
N THR A 335 -11.32 -20.72 -16.42
CA THR A 335 -10.24 -20.72 -15.42
C THR A 335 -9.74 -19.30 -15.21
N PHE A 336 -10.20 -18.68 -14.12
CA PHE A 336 -9.63 -17.45 -13.58
C PHE A 336 -9.16 -17.75 -12.16
N THR A 337 -7.84 -17.68 -11.96
CA THR A 337 -7.20 -17.88 -10.66
C THR A 337 -6.39 -16.64 -10.37
N TRP A 338 -6.49 -16.10 -9.16
CA TRP A 338 -5.53 -15.10 -8.68
C TRP A 338 -4.43 -15.77 -7.87
N HIS A 339 -3.28 -15.12 -7.85
CA HIS A 339 -2.18 -15.40 -6.94
C HIS A 339 -1.50 -14.08 -6.60
N SER A 340 -0.74 -14.04 -5.53
CA SER A 340 0.25 -12.99 -5.31
C SER A 340 1.56 -13.68 -4.96
N LEU A 341 2.68 -13.08 -5.32
CA LEU A 341 3.90 -13.32 -4.57
C LEU A 341 3.77 -12.54 -3.24
N PRO A 342 4.23 -13.07 -2.10
CA PRO A 342 4.14 -12.34 -0.85
C PRO A 342 4.82 -10.97 -0.97
N GLY A 343 4.07 -9.88 -0.72
CA GLY A 343 4.57 -8.51 -0.76
C GLY A 343 4.44 -7.83 -2.14
N HIS A 344 3.96 -8.56 -3.15
CA HIS A 344 3.72 -8.05 -4.49
C HIS A 344 2.23 -7.78 -4.73
N THR A 345 1.94 -7.01 -5.78
CA THR A 345 0.57 -6.65 -6.13
C THR A 345 -0.27 -7.87 -6.51
N PRO A 346 -1.60 -7.86 -6.26
CA PRO A 346 -2.46 -8.96 -6.67
C PRO A 346 -2.32 -9.27 -8.16
N TRP A 347 -2.20 -10.55 -8.47
CA TRP A 347 -1.95 -11.05 -9.82
C TRP A 347 -3.08 -11.97 -10.26
N TRP A 348 -3.65 -11.66 -11.42
CA TRP A 348 -4.74 -12.39 -12.05
C TRP A 348 -4.23 -13.12 -13.29
N PHE A 349 -4.76 -14.32 -13.52
CA PHE A 349 -4.42 -15.12 -14.70
C PHE A 349 -5.67 -15.44 -15.52
N CYS A 350 -5.54 -15.29 -16.83
CA CYS A 350 -6.57 -15.68 -17.79
C CYS A 350 -5.93 -16.52 -18.90
N ALA A 351 -6.31 -17.79 -19.01
CA ALA A 351 -5.90 -18.63 -20.14
C ALA A 351 -6.87 -18.47 -21.32
N VAL A 352 -6.34 -18.15 -22.50
CA VAL A 352 -7.13 -17.97 -23.74
C VAL A 352 -6.91 -19.11 -24.73
N ARG A 353 -7.96 -19.45 -25.48
CA ARG A 353 -7.88 -20.51 -26.49
C ARG A 353 -7.15 -20.02 -27.76
N PRO A 354 -6.45 -20.91 -28.47
CA PRO A 354 -5.89 -20.57 -29.76
C PRO A 354 -6.97 -20.11 -30.75
N GLY A 355 -6.68 -19.08 -31.56
CA GLY A 355 -7.58 -18.62 -32.62
C GLY A 355 -8.12 -17.19 -32.41
N PRO A 356 -9.44 -16.94 -32.53
CA PRO A 356 -10.01 -15.60 -32.32
C PRO A 356 -9.67 -15.04 -30.93
N GLU A 357 -9.68 -15.88 -29.90
CA GLU A 357 -9.48 -15.44 -28.52
C GLU A 357 -8.07 -14.89 -28.28
N GLU A 358 -7.06 -15.68 -28.63
CA GLU A 358 -5.66 -15.27 -28.63
C GLU A 358 -5.40 -14.01 -29.47
N ARG A 359 -6.03 -13.89 -30.65
CA ARG A 359 -5.87 -12.70 -31.52
C ARG A 359 -6.46 -11.43 -30.91
N MET A 360 -7.56 -11.55 -30.18
CA MET A 360 -8.24 -10.44 -29.54
C MET A 360 -7.54 -10.02 -28.24
N ALA A 361 -7.12 -10.99 -27.42
CA ALA A 361 -6.30 -10.74 -26.25
C ALA A 361 -4.97 -10.03 -26.60
N ALA A 362 -4.39 -10.34 -27.76
CA ALA A 362 -3.21 -9.63 -28.27
C ALA A 362 -3.46 -8.16 -28.62
N ARG A 363 -4.72 -7.70 -28.73
CA ARG A 363 -5.09 -6.31 -29.08
C ARG A 363 -5.44 -5.42 -27.88
N LEU A 364 -5.63 -5.98 -26.68
CA LEU A 364 -6.09 -5.26 -25.48
C LEU A 364 -5.22 -4.07 -24.98
N GLY A 365 -4.07 -3.81 -25.59
CA GLY A 365 -3.01 -2.98 -25.01
C GLY A 365 -3.08 -1.47 -25.26
N HIS A 366 -4.03 -0.93 -26.03
CA HIS A 366 -4.03 0.51 -26.37
C HIS A 366 -5.35 1.27 -26.16
N ASP A 367 -6.52 0.62 -26.18
CA ASP A 367 -7.82 1.32 -26.12
C ASP A 367 -8.75 0.86 -24.98
N GLY A 368 -8.31 -0.05 -24.11
CA GLY A 368 -9.19 -0.80 -23.21
C GLY A 368 -9.72 0.00 -22.02
N ARG A 369 -10.93 0.55 -22.14
CA ARG A 369 -11.75 0.88 -20.97
C ARG A 369 -12.10 -0.44 -20.27
N ILE A 370 -11.63 -0.66 -19.06
CA ILE A 370 -12.04 -1.83 -18.28
C ILE A 370 -13.28 -1.44 -17.47
N GLN A 371 -14.34 -2.23 -17.60
CA GLN A 371 -15.55 -2.10 -16.80
C GLN A 371 -15.48 -3.03 -15.60
N PHE A 372 -16.08 -2.61 -14.50
CA PHE A 372 -16.19 -3.42 -13.29
C PHE A 372 -17.66 -3.58 -12.94
N GLU A 373 -18.09 -4.82 -12.70
CA GLU A 373 -19.36 -5.12 -12.04
C GLU A 373 -19.06 -5.87 -10.76
N VAL A 374 -19.71 -5.45 -9.67
CA VAL A 374 -19.56 -6.06 -8.36
C VAL A 374 -20.92 -6.20 -7.72
N ASP A 375 -21.17 -7.34 -7.09
CA ASP A 375 -22.29 -7.47 -6.17
C ASP A 375 -21.94 -6.76 -4.86
N LYS A 376 -22.75 -5.78 -4.45
CA LYS A 376 -22.55 -5.07 -3.18
C LYS A 376 -22.68 -5.98 -1.97
N GLU A 377 -23.46 -7.07 -2.08
CA GLU A 377 -23.60 -8.08 -1.03
C GLU A 377 -22.41 -9.04 -0.99
N ARG A 378 -21.72 -9.20 -2.12
CA ARG A 378 -20.54 -10.05 -2.27
C ARG A 378 -19.40 -9.34 -3.01
N PRO A 379 -18.74 -8.35 -2.37
CA PRO A 379 -17.64 -7.61 -2.99
C PRO A 379 -16.41 -8.43 -3.37
N GLY A 380 -16.34 -9.69 -2.92
CA GLY A 380 -15.35 -10.67 -3.37
C GLY A 380 -15.62 -11.26 -4.75
N ASP A 381 -16.77 -10.97 -5.37
CA ASP A 381 -17.11 -11.43 -6.72
C ASP A 381 -16.98 -10.27 -7.72
N LEU A 382 -15.80 -10.14 -8.30
CA LEU A 382 -15.44 -9.06 -9.22
C LEU A 382 -15.59 -9.52 -10.67
N LEU A 383 -16.46 -8.85 -11.42
CA LEU A 383 -16.54 -8.98 -12.87
C LEU A 383 -15.76 -7.84 -13.52
N ILE A 384 -14.94 -8.17 -14.51
CA ILE A 384 -14.04 -7.25 -15.20
C ILE A 384 -14.24 -7.42 -16.70
N GLY A 385 -14.73 -6.38 -17.37
CA GLY A 385 -15.17 -6.47 -18.76
C GLY A 385 -14.54 -5.46 -19.71
N LEU A 386 -14.61 -5.76 -21.01
CA LEU A 386 -14.46 -4.76 -22.07
C LEU A 386 -15.84 -4.15 -22.41
N PRO A 387 -15.91 -2.87 -22.80
CA PRO A 387 -17.17 -2.19 -23.11
C PRO A 387 -17.91 -2.85 -24.28
N ASP A 388 -19.23 -2.68 -24.29
CA ASP A 388 -20.22 -3.44 -25.10
C ASP A 388 -20.13 -3.20 -26.62
N ASP A 389 -19.22 -2.36 -27.09
CA ASP A 389 -19.12 -1.91 -28.48
C ASP A 389 -18.56 -2.95 -29.48
N GLU A 390 -18.12 -4.14 -29.01
CA GLU A 390 -17.72 -5.26 -29.88
C GLU A 390 -18.48 -6.57 -29.57
N PRO A 391 -19.57 -6.92 -30.29
CA PRO A 391 -20.53 -7.98 -29.90
C PRO A 391 -20.03 -9.45 -29.85
N GLU A 392 -18.74 -9.71 -30.05
CA GLU A 392 -18.15 -11.06 -30.12
C GLU A 392 -17.05 -11.33 -29.06
N SER A 393 -16.89 -10.45 -28.06
CA SER A 393 -15.75 -10.54 -27.14
C SER A 393 -15.99 -11.51 -25.97
N PHE A 394 -15.36 -12.68 -25.97
CA PHE A 394 -15.27 -13.52 -24.75
C PHE A 394 -14.58 -12.80 -23.56
N LEU A 395 -13.94 -11.65 -23.80
CA LEU A 395 -13.32 -10.77 -22.81
C LEU A 395 -14.32 -9.74 -22.24
N HIS A 396 -15.61 -9.84 -22.59
CA HIS A 396 -16.63 -8.95 -22.05
C HIS A 396 -16.79 -9.08 -20.54
N HIS A 397 -16.48 -10.24 -19.94
CA HIS A 397 -16.66 -10.46 -18.50
C HIS A 397 -15.70 -11.54 -17.95
N LEU A 398 -14.56 -11.11 -17.40
CA LEU A 398 -13.63 -11.89 -16.58
C LEU A 398 -14.11 -11.87 -15.13
N ARG A 399 -14.41 -13.01 -14.53
CA ARG A 399 -14.93 -13.09 -13.15
C ARG A 399 -13.86 -13.60 -12.18
N PHE A 400 -13.62 -12.86 -11.10
CA PHE A 400 -12.67 -13.18 -10.03
C PHE A 400 -13.42 -13.32 -8.70
N GLN A 401 -13.34 -14.49 -8.05
CA GLN A 401 -14.16 -14.85 -6.89
C GLN A 401 -13.34 -15.12 -5.62
N TYR A 402 -13.06 -14.12 -4.80
CA TYR A 402 -12.38 -14.34 -3.51
C TYR A 402 -13.27 -15.13 -2.54
N ASP A 403 -12.75 -16.22 -1.96
CA ASP A 403 -13.50 -16.99 -0.97
C ASP A 403 -13.65 -16.17 0.32
N GLU A 404 -14.89 -15.88 0.69
CA GLU A 404 -15.23 -15.11 1.89
C GLU A 404 -14.87 -15.82 3.22
N ASN A 405 -14.51 -17.09 3.16
CA ASN A 405 -14.11 -17.89 4.30
C ASN A 405 -12.59 -18.18 4.32
N ASP A 406 -11.87 -17.82 3.26
CA ASP A 406 -10.42 -17.96 3.20
C ASP A 406 -9.73 -16.64 3.60
N PRO A 407 -9.05 -16.58 4.75
CA PRO A 407 -8.26 -15.40 5.14
C PRO A 407 -7.18 -15.01 4.13
N ASP A 408 -6.65 -15.94 3.32
CA ASP A 408 -5.64 -15.57 2.31
C ASP A 408 -6.28 -14.82 1.14
N ASP A 409 -7.43 -15.28 0.66
CA ASP A 409 -8.18 -14.60 -0.39
C ASP A 409 -8.68 -13.23 0.07
N LEU A 410 -9.16 -13.12 1.31
CA LEU A 410 -9.56 -11.83 1.86
C LEU A 410 -8.37 -10.88 2.05
N SER A 411 -7.20 -11.39 2.43
CA SER A 411 -5.98 -10.57 2.53
C SER A 411 -5.54 -10.05 1.16
N ARG A 412 -5.69 -10.86 0.10
CA ARG A 412 -5.45 -10.42 -1.28
C ARG A 412 -6.46 -9.39 -1.77
N LEU A 413 -7.74 -9.55 -1.41
CA LEU A 413 -8.78 -8.57 -1.69
C LEU A 413 -8.52 -7.25 -0.94
N LEU A 414 -8.04 -7.32 0.31
CA LEU A 414 -7.61 -6.16 1.06
C LEU A 414 -6.40 -5.49 0.40
N MET A 415 -5.40 -6.26 -0.02
CA MET A 415 -4.23 -5.76 -0.74
C MET A 415 -4.62 -5.09 -2.07
N LEU A 416 -5.59 -5.65 -2.80
CA LEU A 416 -6.16 -5.05 -4.02
C LEU A 416 -6.80 -3.70 -3.72
N ALA A 417 -7.58 -3.61 -2.65
CA ALA A 417 -8.22 -2.36 -2.23
C ALA A 417 -7.17 -1.29 -1.84
N THR A 418 -6.12 -1.69 -1.12
CA THR A 418 -5.06 -0.78 -0.68
C THR A 418 -4.17 -0.31 -1.83
N THR A 419 -3.75 -1.23 -2.72
CA THR A 419 -2.90 -0.89 -3.87
C THR A 419 -3.68 -0.18 -4.97
N GLY A 420 -4.95 -0.53 -5.13
CA GLY A 420 -5.90 0.05 -6.07
C GLY A 420 -5.76 -0.40 -7.51
N TRP A 421 -5.02 -1.47 -7.75
CA TRP A 421 -4.87 -2.06 -9.08
C TRP A 421 -4.36 -3.50 -8.95
N ALA A 422 -4.57 -4.29 -10.00
CA ALA A 422 -4.04 -5.65 -10.13
C ALA A 422 -3.22 -5.81 -11.40
N ARG A 423 -2.31 -6.78 -11.40
CA ARG A 423 -1.67 -7.26 -12.62
C ARG A 423 -2.55 -8.37 -13.23
N LEU A 424 -2.79 -8.36 -14.52
CA LEU A 424 -3.49 -9.41 -15.27
C LEU A 424 -2.56 -9.99 -16.33
N ASP A 425 -2.21 -11.27 -16.18
CA ASP A 425 -1.45 -12.03 -17.17
C ASP A 425 -2.40 -12.88 -18.01
N ILE A 426 -2.39 -12.62 -19.31
CA ILE A 426 -3.11 -13.40 -20.30
C ILE A 426 -2.17 -14.48 -20.83
N LEU A 427 -2.57 -15.73 -20.73
CA LEU A 427 -1.78 -16.90 -21.09
C LEU A 427 -2.36 -17.59 -22.34
N ALA A 428 -1.51 -18.01 -23.26
CA ALA A 428 -1.90 -18.75 -24.47
C ALA A 428 -1.15 -20.09 -24.54
N ALA A 429 -1.72 -21.07 -25.24
CA ALA A 429 -1.04 -22.35 -25.47
C ALA A 429 0.20 -22.17 -26.38
N ARG A 430 1.29 -22.89 -26.07
CA ARG A 430 2.46 -22.99 -26.95
C ARG A 430 2.26 -24.11 -27.96
N LYS A 431 2.81 -23.92 -29.16
CA LYS A 431 2.86 -24.96 -30.21
C LYS A 431 3.59 -26.24 -29.76
N ALA A 432 4.55 -26.13 -28.85
CA ALA A 432 5.33 -27.24 -28.31
C ALA A 432 4.72 -27.88 -27.04
N GLY A 433 3.52 -27.47 -26.63
CA GLY A 433 2.92 -27.84 -25.35
C GLY A 433 3.24 -26.84 -24.23
N GLY A 434 2.35 -26.74 -23.24
CA GLY A 434 2.41 -25.78 -22.12
C GLY A 434 1.83 -24.40 -22.45
N LEU A 435 1.88 -23.48 -21.49
CA LEU A 435 1.40 -22.10 -21.62
C LEU A 435 2.57 -21.12 -21.87
N ARG A 436 2.27 -19.99 -22.50
CA ARG A 436 3.13 -18.80 -22.61
C ARG A 436 2.36 -17.58 -22.18
N THR A 437 3.03 -16.59 -21.58
CA THR A 437 2.40 -15.29 -21.35
C THR A 437 2.27 -14.57 -22.68
N LEU A 438 1.04 -14.32 -23.08
CA LEU A 438 0.70 -13.56 -24.28
C LEU A 438 0.86 -12.06 -24.01
N ARG A 439 0.38 -11.59 -22.85
CA ARG A 439 0.44 -10.18 -22.43
C ARG A 439 0.26 -10.05 -20.92
N THR A 440 0.85 -9.02 -20.35
CA THR A 440 0.59 -8.52 -19.00
C THR A 440 -0.08 -7.15 -19.09
N ILE A 441 -1.10 -6.93 -18.27
CA ILE A 441 -1.91 -5.71 -18.25
C ILE A 441 -2.04 -5.21 -16.80
N ARG A 442 -1.91 -3.91 -16.58
CA ARG A 442 -2.32 -3.27 -15.33
C ARG A 442 -3.82 -3.00 -15.38
N VAL A 443 -4.53 -3.44 -14.35
CA VAL A 443 -5.98 -3.22 -14.21
C VAL A 443 -6.21 -2.29 -13.02
N ASP A 444 -6.52 -1.03 -13.30
CA ASP A 444 -6.82 -0.02 -12.27
C ASP A 444 -8.24 -0.21 -11.71
N VAL A 445 -8.34 -0.36 -10.40
CA VAL A 445 -9.62 -0.55 -9.69
C VAL A 445 -10.18 0.82 -9.28
N PRO A 446 -11.41 1.19 -9.69
CA PRO A 446 -12.02 2.46 -9.34
C PRO A 446 -12.15 2.67 -7.83
N GLU A 447 -11.97 3.90 -7.35
CA GLU A 447 -12.00 4.25 -5.92
C GLU A 447 -13.23 3.71 -5.17
N PRO A 448 -14.47 3.87 -5.65
CA PRO A 448 -15.64 3.35 -4.93
C PRO A 448 -15.62 1.83 -4.76
N LEU A 449 -15.00 1.12 -5.71
CA LEU A 449 -14.87 -0.33 -5.66
C LEU A 449 -13.77 -0.76 -4.70
N ARG A 450 -12.64 -0.02 -4.69
CA ARG A 450 -11.56 -0.24 -3.71
C ARG A 450 -12.10 -0.11 -2.28
N ASP A 451 -12.85 0.96 -2.01
CA ASP A 451 -13.40 1.21 -0.68
C ASP A 451 -14.36 0.08 -0.26
N LEU A 452 -15.27 -0.32 -1.16
CA LEU A 452 -16.21 -1.41 -0.92
C LEU A 452 -15.50 -2.75 -0.65
N CYS A 453 -14.55 -3.14 -1.50
CA CYS A 453 -13.78 -4.37 -1.33
C CYS A 453 -12.93 -4.32 -0.06
N GLY A 454 -12.30 -3.18 0.23
CA GLY A 454 -11.46 -2.98 1.41
C GLY A 454 -12.24 -3.00 2.72
N GLU A 455 -13.44 -2.42 2.75
CA GLU A 455 -14.38 -2.50 3.87
C GLU A 455 -14.82 -3.92 4.14
N TYR A 456 -15.25 -4.61 3.10
CA TYR A 456 -15.71 -5.98 3.19
C TYR A 456 -14.61 -6.94 3.65
N ALA A 457 -13.45 -6.90 2.98
CA ALA A 457 -12.31 -7.75 3.30
C ALA A 457 -11.83 -7.54 4.74
N TYR A 458 -11.66 -6.28 5.15
CA TYR A 458 -11.26 -5.94 6.51
C TYR A 458 -12.25 -6.44 7.57
N ALA A 459 -13.55 -6.17 7.38
CA ALA A 459 -14.57 -6.61 8.32
C ALA A 459 -14.63 -8.14 8.42
N ARG A 460 -14.44 -8.85 7.30
CA ARG A 460 -14.44 -10.32 7.29
C ARG A 460 -13.20 -10.91 7.95
N LEU A 461 -12.01 -10.35 7.68
CA LEU A 461 -10.76 -10.72 8.34
C LEU A 461 -10.79 -10.50 9.85
N LYS A 462 -11.33 -9.37 10.33
CA LYS A 462 -11.56 -9.14 11.76
C LYS A 462 -12.43 -10.23 12.41
N ARG A 463 -13.53 -10.62 11.74
CA ARG A 463 -14.39 -11.70 12.23
C ARG A 463 -13.67 -13.05 12.29
N LEU A 464 -12.92 -13.40 11.23
CA LEU A 464 -12.20 -14.67 11.16
C LEU A 464 -11.04 -14.76 12.17
N SER A 465 -10.37 -13.65 12.45
CA SER A 465 -9.31 -13.56 13.48
C SER A 465 -9.85 -13.56 14.91
N GLY A 466 -11.17 -13.56 15.12
CA GLY A 466 -11.79 -13.49 16.44
C GLY A 466 -11.69 -12.11 17.11
N MET A 467 -11.21 -11.09 16.39
CA MET A 467 -11.16 -9.70 16.84
C MET A 467 -12.53 -9.05 16.63
N VAL A 468 -13.43 -9.23 17.60
CA VAL A 468 -14.71 -8.49 17.62
C VAL A 468 -14.43 -7.06 18.09
N ASP A 469 -14.86 -6.07 17.30
CA ASP A 469 -14.85 -4.67 17.73
C ASP A 469 -15.61 -4.55 19.06
N LYS A 470 -14.96 -3.96 20.07
CA LYS A 470 -15.74 -3.37 21.15
C LYS A 470 -16.55 -2.26 20.50
N PRO A 471 -17.89 -2.27 20.60
CA PRO A 471 -18.70 -1.24 19.96
C PRO A 471 -18.26 0.13 20.46
N ASP A 472 -18.19 1.07 19.53
CA ASP A 472 -17.97 2.49 19.77
C ASP A 472 -18.82 2.96 20.96
N ALA A 473 -18.17 3.66 21.88
CA ALA A 473 -18.81 4.28 23.02
C ALA A 473 -19.71 5.44 22.57
N GLU A 474 -20.93 5.13 22.13
CA GLU A 474 -22.03 6.09 22.14
C GLU A 474 -22.48 6.35 23.59
N ALA A 475 -22.34 7.61 24.00
CA ALA A 475 -23.10 8.35 25.03
C ALA A 475 -23.20 7.79 26.48
N PRO A 476 -23.16 8.68 27.50
CA PRO A 476 -23.11 8.28 28.89
C PRO A 476 -24.45 7.66 29.31
N ALA A 477 -24.44 6.38 29.65
CA ALA A 477 -25.54 5.76 30.38
C ALA A 477 -25.67 6.44 31.75
N VAL A 478 -26.71 7.24 31.87
CA VAL A 478 -27.22 7.81 33.11
C VAL A 478 -27.53 6.66 34.08
N GLY A 479 -26.85 6.69 35.23
CA GLY A 479 -27.33 6.13 36.49
C GLY A 479 -27.19 4.62 36.66
N GLN A 480 -26.06 4.20 37.23
CA GLN A 480 -26.06 3.34 38.42
C GLN A 480 -24.65 3.25 39.03
N GLU A 481 -24.51 3.82 40.22
CA GLU A 481 -23.33 3.67 41.08
C GLU A 481 -23.23 2.25 41.69
N PRO A 482 -22.04 1.87 42.17
CA PRO A 482 -21.51 0.51 42.11
C PRO A 482 -21.71 -0.28 43.41
N ARG A 483 -21.60 -1.61 43.30
CA ARG A 483 -21.24 -2.46 44.43
C ARG A 483 -20.13 -3.43 44.04
N GLY A 484 -18.92 -3.04 44.42
CA GLY A 484 -18.13 -3.80 45.40
C GLY A 484 -17.35 -5.01 44.91
N ALA A 485 -16.02 -4.91 45.12
CA ALA A 485 -15.05 -5.97 45.40
C ALA A 485 -14.72 -6.94 44.26
N GLY A 486 -13.46 -7.28 43.95
CA GLY A 486 -12.19 -6.93 44.56
C GLY A 486 -11.05 -7.68 43.88
N LEU A 487 -9.86 -7.09 43.96
CA LEU A 487 -8.53 -7.70 44.15
C LEU A 487 -8.05 -8.90 43.30
N ARG A 488 -6.94 -8.64 42.59
CA ARG A 488 -5.68 -9.44 42.46
C ARG A 488 -5.75 -10.76 41.68
N LEU A 489 -4.69 -11.32 41.10
CA LEU A 489 -3.31 -11.00 40.66
C LEU A 489 -2.86 -12.30 39.93
N ASP A 490 -1.99 -12.15 38.94
CA ASP A 490 -0.95 -13.08 38.47
C ASP A 490 -1.29 -14.52 38.02
N GLY A 491 -0.58 -14.95 36.96
CA GLY A 491 -0.07 -16.32 36.87
C GLY A 491 -0.02 -16.92 35.47
N ARG A 492 1.20 -17.09 34.95
CA ARG A 492 1.58 -17.91 33.79
C ARG A 492 1.17 -19.39 33.93
N ASP A 493 0.93 -20.05 32.79
CA ASP A 493 1.58 -21.30 32.31
C ASP A 493 0.85 -21.72 31.02
N GLU A 494 1.49 -21.70 29.84
CA GLU A 494 2.23 -22.81 29.22
C GLU A 494 1.58 -24.21 29.34
N GLY A 495 1.27 -24.82 28.20
CA GLY A 495 0.96 -26.26 28.13
C GLY A 495 -0.02 -26.63 27.00
N GLY A 496 0.51 -27.06 25.86
CA GLY A 496 -0.28 -27.53 24.73
C GLY A 496 -0.96 -28.88 24.96
N ALA A 497 -1.98 -29.16 24.15
CA ALA A 497 -2.37 -30.51 23.75
C ALA A 497 -3.30 -30.44 22.53
N SER A 498 -2.79 -30.95 21.41
CA SER A 498 -3.53 -31.41 20.25
C SER A 498 -4.58 -32.45 20.66
N LEU A 499 -5.83 -32.28 20.22
CA LEU A 499 -6.80 -33.37 20.14
C LEU A 499 -7.56 -33.27 18.82
N TYR A 500 -7.17 -34.15 17.89
CA TYR A 500 -8.04 -34.61 16.81
C TYR A 500 -9.22 -35.36 17.43
N GLU A 501 -10.45 -34.92 17.10
CA GLU A 501 -11.65 -35.72 17.23
C GLU A 501 -12.43 -35.67 15.91
N VAL A 502 -12.49 -36.81 15.24
CA VAL A 502 -13.43 -37.21 14.17
C VAL A 502 -14.29 -38.29 14.82
N PRO A 503 -15.64 -38.31 14.76
CA PRO A 503 -16.43 -38.80 13.59
C PRO A 503 -17.92 -38.32 13.57
N PRO A 504 -18.91 -38.94 12.86
CA PRO A 504 -18.91 -39.82 11.69
C PRO A 504 -19.82 -39.33 10.52
N ALA A 505 -19.80 -40.06 9.41
CA ALA A 505 -20.71 -39.95 8.26
C ALA A 505 -21.93 -40.89 8.37
N GLU A 506 -23.08 -40.50 7.77
CA GLU A 506 -24.08 -41.31 7.03
C GLU A 506 -25.25 -40.39 6.57
N GLN A 507 -25.44 -40.18 5.25
CA GLN A 507 -26.59 -40.63 4.41
C GLN A 507 -27.97 -40.05 4.82
N GLU A 508 -28.76 -39.36 3.97
CA GLU A 508 -29.41 -39.87 2.75
C GLU A 508 -30.11 -38.74 1.92
N GLN A 509 -30.64 -39.13 0.76
CA GLN A 509 -31.01 -38.40 -0.46
C GLN A 509 -32.29 -37.51 -0.48
N ALA A 510 -32.41 -36.79 -1.62
CA ALA A 510 -33.57 -36.14 -2.27
C ALA A 510 -33.78 -34.65 -1.92
N SER A 511 -33.95 -33.71 -2.86
CA SER A 511 -34.53 -33.77 -4.19
C SER A 511 -34.03 -32.61 -5.05
N ALA A 512 -33.91 -32.86 -6.36
CA ALA A 512 -33.74 -31.84 -7.37
C ALA A 512 -35.07 -31.09 -7.60
N VAL A 513 -35.02 -29.76 -7.54
CA VAL A 513 -35.94 -28.88 -8.28
C VAL A 513 -35.11 -27.73 -8.83
N PHE A 514 -34.77 -27.84 -10.12
CA PHE A 514 -34.33 -26.71 -10.94
C PHE A 514 -35.57 -26.10 -11.58
N ASP A 515 -35.78 -24.80 -11.39
CA ASP A 515 -36.28 -23.82 -12.38
C ASP A 515 -36.29 -22.44 -11.69
N GLY A 516 -35.90 -21.32 -12.29
CA GLY A 516 -35.66 -21.03 -13.70
C GLY A 516 -34.58 -19.96 -13.88
N GLY A 517 -33.95 -20.01 -15.04
CA GLY A 517 -32.82 -19.17 -15.40
C GLY A 517 -33.19 -17.80 -15.94
N LEU A 518 -32.14 -17.04 -16.22
CA LEU A 518 -32.13 -16.03 -17.26
C LEU A 518 -30.86 -16.28 -18.09
N PHE A 519 -31.13 -16.70 -19.33
CA PHE A 519 -30.22 -16.91 -20.46
C PHE A 519 -29.51 -18.28 -20.57
N GLN A 520 -30.19 -19.22 -21.23
CA GLN A 520 -29.54 -20.27 -22.03
C GLN A 520 -29.44 -19.78 -23.47
N ARG A 521 -28.23 -19.71 -23.99
CA ARG A 521 -27.91 -19.18 -25.32
C ARG A 521 -27.55 -20.35 -26.23
N ASP A 522 -28.56 -21.08 -26.69
CA ASP A 522 -28.47 -22.00 -27.82
C ASP A 522 -29.81 -21.95 -28.56
N ASP A 523 -29.92 -20.99 -29.48
CA ASP A 523 -30.79 -21.09 -30.66
C ASP A 523 -30.26 -20.10 -31.71
N THR A 524 -29.39 -20.60 -32.58
CA THR A 524 -29.13 -19.99 -33.88
C THR A 524 -30.37 -20.16 -34.75
N LEU A 525 -30.89 -19.08 -35.35
CA LEU A 525 -31.39 -19.03 -36.74
C LEU A 525 -31.76 -17.59 -37.15
N PHE A 526 -31.05 -17.11 -38.18
CA PHE A 526 -31.17 -15.89 -39.00
C PHE A 526 -30.55 -14.59 -38.49
#